data_AF-W0ALF6-F1
#
_entry.id   AF-W0ALF6-F1
#
_cell.length_a   1.000
_cell.length_b   1.000
_cell.length_c   1.000
_cell.angle_alpha   90.00
_cell.angle_beta   90.00
_cell.angle_gamma   90.00
#
_symmetry.space_group_name_H-M   'P 1'
#
loop_
_entity.id
_entity.type
_entity.pdbx_description
1 polymer ?
#
loop_
_entity_poly.entity_id
_entity_poly.type
_entity_poly.pdbx_seq_one_letter_code
_entity_poly.pdbx_strand_id
1 'polypeptide(L)'
;MKRGPKAEPPSVKLARGTFQPVRDGVKTETIVAGDPPLMPEYLSAEAEEVWQEEIGRVMAVGVTEIDSSLFARYCALEALIRKAFANPEGDPPPAAYLTTQRQMAELLGIAGRKSRVGKVADDPTKRGGNPFARNGNRARA
;
A
#
# COMPACT_ATOMS: atom_id res chain seq x y z
N MET A 1 24.21 8.82 -0.10
CA MET A 1 23.74 7.83 -1.11
C MET A 1 22.33 8.21 -1.55
N LYS A 2 22.09 8.43 -2.86
CA LYS A 2 20.71 8.60 -3.37
C LYS A 2 20.04 7.22 -3.43
N ARG A 3 18.98 7.00 -2.65
CA ARG A 3 18.16 5.77 -2.74
C ARG A 3 17.48 5.73 -4.11
N GLY A 4 17.51 4.55 -4.74
CA GLY A 4 16.79 4.31 -5.99
C GLY A 4 15.26 4.38 -5.81
N PRO A 5 14.51 4.45 -6.92
CA PRO A 5 13.05 4.47 -6.88
C PRO A 5 12.48 3.20 -6.21
N LYS A 6 11.36 3.36 -5.52
CA LYS A 6 10.67 2.28 -4.80
C LYS A 6 10.26 1.16 -5.78
N ALA A 7 10.36 -0.09 -5.33
CA ALA A 7 10.08 -1.25 -6.16
C ALA A 7 8.62 -1.27 -6.65
N GLU A 8 8.43 -1.62 -7.92
CA GLU A 8 7.10 -1.82 -8.48
C GLU A 8 6.55 -3.23 -8.16
N PRO A 9 5.23 -3.38 -7.96
CA PRO A 9 4.59 -4.68 -7.75
C PRO A 9 4.82 -5.66 -8.91
N PRO A 10 4.90 -6.98 -8.62
CA PRO A 10 4.97 -8.02 -9.65
C PRO A 10 3.85 -7.93 -10.69
N SER A 11 2.61 -7.66 -10.26
CA SER A 11 1.43 -7.49 -11.12
C SER A 11 1.60 -6.38 -12.16
N VAL A 12 2.15 -5.22 -11.76
CA VAL A 12 2.42 -4.09 -12.66
C VAL A 12 3.50 -4.43 -13.69
N LYS A 13 4.54 -5.17 -13.28
CA LYS A 13 5.59 -5.61 -14.20
C LYS A 13 5.12 -6.68 -15.17
N LEU A 14 4.26 -7.58 -14.72
CA LEU A 14 3.59 -8.58 -15.56
C LEU A 14 2.73 -7.90 -16.62
N ALA A 15 1.88 -6.95 -16.22
CA ALA A 15 1.03 -6.18 -17.14
C ALA A 15 1.85 -5.41 -18.19
N ARG A 16 3.03 -4.89 -17.82
CA ARG A 16 3.94 -4.18 -18.73
C ARG A 16 4.85 -5.11 -19.55
N GLY A 17 4.82 -6.43 -19.32
CA GLY A 17 5.74 -7.39 -19.96
C GLY A 17 7.21 -7.24 -19.53
N THR A 18 7.49 -6.55 -18.43
CA THR A 18 8.85 -6.30 -17.89
C THR A 18 9.19 -7.16 -16.68
N PHE A 19 8.39 -8.19 -16.42
CA PHE A 19 8.60 -9.11 -15.31
C PHE A 19 9.84 -9.99 -15.55
N GLN A 20 10.80 -9.97 -14.61
CA GLN A 20 12.00 -10.80 -14.70
C GLN A 20 11.91 -11.97 -13.70
N PRO A 21 11.73 -13.23 -14.14
CA PRO A 21 11.47 -14.37 -13.25
C PRO A 21 12.48 -14.54 -12.11
N VAL A 22 13.77 -14.36 -12.39
CA VAL A 22 14.85 -14.50 -11.40
C VAL A 22 14.82 -13.42 -10.31
N ARG A 23 14.34 -12.22 -10.63
CA ARG A 23 14.36 -11.06 -9.72
C ARG A 23 13.02 -10.76 -9.08
N ASP A 24 11.95 -10.92 -9.84
CA ASP A 24 10.60 -10.56 -9.44
C ASP A 24 9.75 -11.77 -9.04
N GLY A 25 10.12 -12.99 -9.45
CA GLY A 25 9.42 -14.22 -9.07
C GLY A 25 9.56 -14.61 -7.59
N VAL A 26 10.49 -13.98 -6.86
CA VAL A 26 10.65 -14.14 -5.40
C VAL A 26 9.91 -13.07 -4.59
N LYS A 27 9.24 -12.13 -5.25
CA LYS A 27 8.46 -11.07 -4.61
C LYS A 27 7.01 -11.48 -4.63
N THR A 28 6.35 -11.43 -3.49
CA THR A 28 4.91 -11.63 -3.40
C THR A 28 4.21 -10.30 -3.18
N GLU A 29 3.05 -10.16 -3.79
CA GLU A 29 2.10 -9.10 -3.48
C GLU A 29 1.12 -9.68 -2.46
N THR A 30 1.10 -9.11 -1.25
CA THR A 30 0.19 -9.57 -0.20
C THR A 30 -1.19 -9.00 -0.46
N ILE A 31 -2.16 -9.86 -0.76
CA ILE A 31 -3.59 -9.55 -0.79
C ILE A 31 -4.20 -10.26 0.43
N VAL A 32 -4.46 -9.52 1.50
CA VAL A 32 -5.09 -10.08 2.71
C VAL A 32 -6.60 -9.89 2.57
N ALA A 33 -7.35 -10.99 2.54
CA ALA A 33 -8.79 -10.96 2.77
C ALA A 33 -9.00 -10.92 4.29
N GLY A 34 -9.48 -9.79 4.81
CA GLY A 34 -9.81 -9.62 6.23
C GLY A 34 -11.11 -8.86 6.40
N ASP A 35 -11.58 -8.77 7.64
CA ASP A 35 -12.79 -8.02 7.98
C ASP A 35 -12.65 -6.54 7.58
N PRO A 36 -13.74 -5.88 7.15
CA PRO A 36 -13.71 -4.48 6.76
C PRO A 36 -13.24 -3.60 7.93
N PRO A 37 -12.59 -2.46 7.65
CA PRO A 37 -12.35 -1.43 8.66
C PRO A 37 -13.63 -1.10 9.47
N LEU A 38 -13.49 -0.98 10.79
CA LEU A 38 -14.55 -0.61 11.71
C LEU A 38 -14.52 0.90 11.96
N MET A 39 -15.64 1.57 11.69
CA MET A 39 -15.76 3.01 11.87
C MET A 39 -15.82 3.34 13.37
N PRO A 40 -14.88 4.15 13.91
CA PRO A 40 -14.90 4.50 15.31
C PRO A 40 -15.92 5.62 15.60
N GLU A 41 -16.52 5.58 16.79
CA GLU A 41 -17.57 6.51 17.25
C GLU A 41 -17.12 7.98 17.38
N TYR A 42 -15.81 8.23 17.37
CA TYR A 42 -15.27 9.58 17.57
C TYR A 42 -15.18 10.42 16.29
N LEU A 43 -15.56 9.88 15.12
CA LEU A 43 -15.52 10.62 13.87
C LEU A 43 -16.57 11.73 13.86
N SER A 44 -16.25 12.87 13.26
CA SER A 44 -17.25 13.90 12.96
C SER A 44 -18.11 13.44 11.78
N ALA A 45 -19.31 14.00 11.65
CA ALA A 45 -20.21 13.68 10.54
C ALA A 45 -19.53 13.84 9.16
N GLU A 46 -18.75 14.89 8.96
CA GLU A 46 -18.02 15.12 7.70
C GLU A 46 -16.92 14.06 7.47
N ALA A 47 -16.32 13.54 8.54
CA ALA A 47 -15.33 12.48 8.43
C ALA A 47 -15.97 11.11 8.20
N GLU A 48 -17.18 10.87 8.72
CA GLU A 48 -17.99 9.70 8.40
C GLU A 48 -18.38 9.68 6.91
N GLU A 49 -18.72 10.82 6.33
CA GLU A 49 -18.98 10.92 4.88
C GLU A 49 -17.75 10.49 4.06
N VAL A 50 -16.56 10.99 4.41
CA VAL A 50 -15.31 10.55 3.77
C VAL A 50 -15.08 9.05 3.95
N TRP A 51 -15.37 8.51 5.14
CA TRP A 51 -15.26 7.07 5.40
C TRP A 51 -16.14 6.27 4.43
N GLN A 52 -17.41 6.63 4.30
CA GLN A 52 -18.34 5.94 3.41
C GLN A 52 -17.94 6.05 1.94
N GLU A 53 -17.36 7.17 1.51
CA GLU A 53 -16.87 7.34 0.14
C GLU A 53 -15.63 6.49 -0.17
N GLU A 54 -14.73 6.33 0.80
CA GLU A 54 -13.41 5.74 0.61
C GLU A 54 -13.33 4.26 0.97
N ILE A 55 -14.25 3.74 1.82
CA ILE A 55 -14.21 2.38 2.37
C ILE A 55 -14.08 1.32 1.27
N GLY A 56 -14.83 1.46 0.17
CA GLY A 56 -14.74 0.53 -0.96
C GLY A 56 -13.37 0.55 -1.64
N ARG A 57 -12.73 1.73 -1.76
CA ARG A 57 -11.40 1.86 -2.34
C ARG A 57 -10.34 1.25 -1.45
N VAL A 58 -10.35 1.55 -0.15
CA VAL A 58 -9.35 1.01 0.79
C VAL A 58 -9.48 -0.52 0.93
N MET A 59 -10.71 -1.05 0.98
CA MET A 59 -10.95 -2.49 0.99
C MET A 59 -10.47 -3.18 -0.29
N ALA A 60 -10.67 -2.56 -1.45
CA ALA A 60 -10.18 -3.10 -2.72
C ALA A 60 -8.65 -3.24 -2.77
N VAL A 61 -7.92 -2.45 -1.98
CA VAL A 61 -6.47 -2.58 -1.81
C VAL A 61 -6.11 -3.43 -0.57
N GLY A 62 -7.05 -4.08 0.10
CA GLY A 62 -6.80 -4.98 1.23
C GLY A 62 -6.49 -4.28 2.55
N VAL A 63 -7.00 -3.06 2.74
CA VAL A 63 -7.10 -2.45 4.09
C VAL A 63 -8.18 -3.21 4.87
N THR A 64 -7.87 -3.57 6.12
CA THR A 64 -8.73 -4.44 6.95
C THR A 64 -8.96 -3.81 8.32
N GLU A 65 -9.68 -4.50 9.22
CA GLU A 65 -9.99 -4.03 10.58
C GLU A 65 -8.75 -3.50 11.33
N ILE A 66 -7.58 -4.13 11.19
CA ILE A 66 -6.35 -3.69 11.89
C ILE A 66 -5.89 -2.28 11.50
N ASP A 67 -6.33 -1.79 10.34
CA ASP A 67 -5.98 -0.48 9.81
C ASP A 67 -7.01 0.60 10.18
N SER A 68 -8.10 0.23 10.89
CA SER A 68 -9.24 1.12 11.17
C SER A 68 -8.84 2.46 11.77
N SER A 69 -7.91 2.46 12.73
CA SER A 69 -7.44 3.72 13.34
C SER A 69 -6.60 4.58 12.40
N LEU A 70 -5.88 3.99 11.45
CA LEU A 70 -5.17 4.76 10.41
C LEU A 70 -6.18 5.33 9.41
N PHE A 71 -7.15 4.53 8.97
CA PHE A 71 -8.18 4.97 8.05
C PHE A 71 -9.06 6.08 8.66
N ALA A 72 -9.43 5.97 9.93
CA ALA A 72 -10.18 7.01 10.65
C ALA A 72 -9.43 8.35 10.69
N ARG A 73 -8.11 8.31 10.94
CA ARG A 73 -7.27 9.52 10.94
C ARG A 73 -7.16 10.15 9.56
N TYR A 74 -7.08 9.32 8.51
CA TYR A 74 -7.14 9.78 7.12
C TYR A 74 -8.47 10.48 6.81
N CYS A 75 -9.60 9.88 7.18
CA CYS A 75 -10.92 10.47 6.96
C CYS A 75 -11.10 11.80 7.72
N ALA A 76 -10.67 11.86 8.98
CA ALA A 76 -10.74 13.08 9.77
C ALA A 76 -9.91 14.23 9.17
N LEU A 77 -8.68 13.94 8.72
CA LEU A 77 -7.84 14.97 8.10
C LEU A 77 -8.36 15.37 6.72
N GLU A 78 -8.88 14.43 5.93
CA GLU A 78 -9.51 14.71 4.63
C GLU A 78 -10.70 15.66 4.79
N ALA A 79 -11.57 15.42 5.77
CA ALA A 79 -12.73 16.27 6.03
C ALA A 79 -12.32 17.71 6.34
N LEU A 80 -11.26 17.90 7.14
CA LEU A 80 -10.71 19.24 7.43
C LEU A 80 -10.15 19.91 6.16
N ILE A 81 -9.46 19.14 5.31
CA ILE A 81 -8.91 19.65 4.04
C ILE A 81 -10.04 20.06 3.09
N ARG A 82 -11.06 19.21 2.92
CA ARG A 82 -12.24 19.50 2.08
C ARG A 82 -12.97 20.74 2.58
N LYS A 83 -13.14 20.88 3.90
CA LYS A 83 -13.76 22.06 4.52
C LYS A 83 -12.97 23.34 4.25
N ALA A 84 -11.64 23.30 4.32
CA ALA A 84 -10.80 24.44 3.98
C ALA A 84 -10.94 24.82 2.50
N PHE A 85 -10.94 23.85 1.58
CA PHE A 85 -11.14 24.12 0.15
C PHE A 85 -12.55 24.59 -0.20
N ALA A 86 -13.57 24.16 0.56
CA ALA A 86 -14.95 24.55 0.34
C ALA A 86 -15.24 26.00 0.75
N ASN A 87 -14.35 26.65 1.53
CA ASN A 87 -14.47 28.05 1.92
C ASN A 87 -13.68 28.95 0.94
N PRO A 88 -14.32 29.64 -0.03
CA PRO A 88 -13.61 30.40 -1.06
C PRO A 88 -12.91 31.66 -0.52
N GLU A 89 -13.38 32.16 0.62
CA GLU A 89 -12.84 33.35 1.29
C GLU A 89 -11.87 32.98 2.44
N GLY A 90 -11.73 31.69 2.72
CA GLY A 90 -10.89 31.18 3.79
C GLY A 90 -9.43 30.99 3.39
N ASP A 91 -8.58 30.80 4.40
CA ASP A 91 -7.20 30.41 4.18
C ASP A 91 -7.12 28.99 3.59
N PRO A 92 -6.16 28.75 2.67
CA PRO A 92 -5.93 27.41 2.15
C PRO A 92 -5.51 26.43 3.26
N PRO A 93 -5.75 25.13 3.09
CA PRO A 93 -5.32 24.14 4.07
C PRO A 93 -3.80 24.18 4.27
N PRO A 94 -3.30 24.01 5.51
CA PRO A 94 -1.87 23.99 5.78
C PRO A 94 -1.13 22.95 4.91
N ALA A 95 0.02 23.33 4.34
CA ALA A 95 0.81 22.42 3.51
C ALA A 95 1.22 21.11 4.23
N ALA A 96 1.38 21.18 5.56
CA ALA A 96 1.64 20.03 6.41
C ALA A 96 0.48 19.02 6.41
N TYR A 97 -0.77 19.50 6.35
CA TYR A 97 -1.95 18.63 6.29
C TYR A 97 -2.00 17.91 4.95
N LEU A 98 -1.78 18.62 3.85
CA LEU A 98 -1.71 18.01 2.51
C LEU A 98 -0.61 16.94 2.41
N THR A 99 0.55 17.21 3.01
CA THR A 99 1.67 16.25 3.03
C THR A 99 1.35 15.01 3.86
N THR A 100 0.79 15.21 5.06
CA THR A 100 0.41 14.12 5.97
C THR A 100 -0.71 13.28 5.36
N GLN A 101 -1.68 13.92 4.72
CA GLN A 101 -2.79 13.27 4.04
C GLN A 101 -2.31 12.36 2.92
N ARG A 102 -1.39 12.86 2.08
CA ARG A 102 -0.74 12.05 1.05
C ARG A 102 0.01 10.85 1.66
N GLN A 103 0.74 11.05 2.76
CA GLN A 103 1.48 9.95 3.40
C GLN A 103 0.53 8.87 3.94
N MET A 104 -0.57 9.25 4.58
CA MET A 104 -1.59 8.30 5.03
C MET A 104 -2.25 7.58 3.86
N ALA A 105 -2.56 8.27 2.77
CA ALA A 105 -3.07 7.67 1.54
C ALA A 105 -2.08 6.64 0.95
N GLU A 106 -0.78 6.92 0.99
CA GLU A 106 0.27 6.01 0.54
C GLU A 106 0.41 4.76 1.42
N LEU A 107 0.19 4.90 2.74
CA LEU A 107 0.19 3.80 3.70
C LEU A 107 -1.05 2.90 3.52
N LEU A 108 -2.23 3.50 3.34
CA LEU A 108 -3.47 2.79 3.01
C LEU A 108 -3.43 2.20 1.59
N GLY A 109 -2.46 2.62 0.77
CA GLY A 109 -2.26 2.13 -0.59
C GLY A 109 -3.31 2.62 -1.60
N ILE A 110 -4.11 3.61 -1.22
CA ILE A 110 -5.04 4.34 -2.09
C ILE A 110 -4.34 5.48 -2.84
N ALA A 111 -3.12 5.83 -2.44
CA ALA A 111 -2.18 6.64 -3.22
C ALA A 111 -0.87 5.88 -3.47
N GLY A 112 -0.23 6.09 -4.63
CA GLY A 112 1.12 5.62 -4.91
C GLY A 112 1.29 4.10 -4.95
N ARG A 113 1.13 3.50 -6.13
CA ARG A 113 1.22 2.06 -6.49
C ARG A 113 2.51 1.28 -6.08
N LYS A 114 3.44 1.85 -5.31
CA LYS A 114 4.81 1.34 -5.12
C LYS A 114 5.15 0.83 -3.70
N SER A 115 4.24 0.83 -2.73
CA SER A 115 4.56 0.47 -1.33
C SER A 115 4.43 -1.01 -0.95
N ARG A 116 3.78 -1.84 -1.77
CA ARG A 116 3.28 -3.18 -1.38
C ARG A 116 4.17 -4.38 -1.77
N VAL A 117 5.49 -4.21 -1.78
CA VAL A 117 6.44 -5.28 -2.15
C VAL A 117 7.34 -5.62 -0.96
N GLY A 118 6.96 -6.67 -0.22
CA GLY A 118 7.79 -7.32 0.81
C GLY A 118 8.62 -8.48 0.23
N LYS A 119 9.70 -8.85 0.91
CA LYS A 119 10.58 -9.97 0.53
C LYS A 119 10.26 -11.17 1.44
N VAL A 120 9.87 -12.31 0.89
CA VAL A 120 9.46 -13.54 1.65
C VAL A 120 10.64 -14.28 2.30
N ALA A 121 11.81 -13.68 2.39
CA ALA A 121 12.99 -14.38 2.88
C ALA A 121 13.13 -14.22 4.41
N ASP A 122 12.24 -14.85 5.18
CA ASP A 122 12.48 -15.28 6.56
C ASP A 122 11.60 -16.51 6.85
N ASP A 123 11.84 -17.60 6.10
CA ASP A 123 11.43 -18.94 6.52
C ASP A 123 12.64 -19.59 7.21
N PRO A 124 12.70 -19.65 8.55
CA PRO A 124 13.84 -20.19 9.29
C PRO A 124 14.03 -21.71 9.08
N THR A 125 13.11 -22.40 8.40
CA THR A 125 13.18 -23.85 8.18
C THR A 125 13.82 -24.25 6.85
N LYS A 126 13.98 -23.32 5.90
CA LYS A 126 14.60 -23.61 4.60
C LYS A 126 16.07 -23.23 4.60
N ARG A 127 16.94 -24.21 4.89
CA ARG A 127 18.36 -24.12 4.46
C ARG A 127 18.38 -23.97 2.95
N GLY A 128 18.80 -22.78 2.48
CA GLY A 128 18.90 -22.44 1.07
C GLY A 128 19.69 -23.49 0.30
N GLY A 129 19.00 -24.26 -0.52
CA GLY A 129 19.63 -25.12 -1.53
C GLY A 129 20.44 -24.25 -2.47
N ASN A 130 21.70 -24.64 -2.68
CA ASN A 130 22.63 -23.93 -3.55
C ASN A 130 22.00 -23.65 -4.93
N PRO A 131 21.81 -22.38 -5.34
CA PRO A 131 21.20 -22.02 -6.62
C PRO A 131 22.05 -22.45 -7.83
N PHE A 132 23.30 -22.87 -7.62
CA PHE A 132 24.22 -23.36 -8.65
C PHE A 132 24.22 -24.89 -8.81
N ALA A 133 23.44 -25.63 -8.01
CA ALA A 133 23.42 -27.10 -8.06
C ALA A 133 22.94 -27.68 -9.41
N ARG A 134 22.26 -26.87 -10.25
CA ARG A 134 21.76 -27.30 -11.58
C ARG A 134 22.83 -27.36 -12.68
N ASN A 135 24.04 -26.86 -12.46
CA ASN A 135 25.09 -26.85 -13.50
C ASN A 135 25.96 -28.12 -13.59
N GLY A 136 25.66 -29.16 -12.79
CA GLY A 136 26.47 -30.39 -12.74
C GLY A 136 26.05 -31.54 -13.65
N ASN A 137 24.79 -31.59 -14.11
CA ASN A 137 24.29 -32.73 -14.92
C ASN A 137 24.23 -32.36 -16.41
N ARG A 138 25.37 -32.43 -17.09
CA ARG A 138 25.39 -32.70 -18.54
C ARG A 138 25.34 -34.22 -18.72
N ALA A 139 24.34 -34.72 -19.44
CA ALA A 139 24.39 -36.08 -19.95
C ALA A 139 25.64 -36.23 -20.82
N ARG A 140 26.52 -37.17 -20.50
CA ARG A 140 27.61 -37.55 -21.39
C ARG A 140 26.99 -38.32 -22.56
N ALA A 141 27.12 -37.77 -23.76
CA ALA A 141 27.05 -38.53 -25.01
C ALA A 141 28.46 -39.05 -25.33
#